data_AF-A0A151SVP5-F1
#
_entry.id   AF-A0A151SVP5-F1
#
_cell.length_a   1.000
_cell.length_b   1.000
_cell.length_c   1.000
_cell.angle_alpha   90.00
_cell.angle_beta   90.00
_cell.angle_gamma   90.00
#
_symmetry.space_group_name_H-M   'P 1'
#
loop_
_entity.id
_entity.type
_entity.pdbx_description
1 polymer ?
#
loop_
_entity_poly.entity_id
_entity_poly.type
_entity_poly.pdbx_seq_one_letter_code
_entity_poly.pdbx_strand_id
1 'polypeptide(L)' 'MHGVTRSCGECAICLEEFQVGQFCQVFPLCKHIFHSDCIDHWLQKKLTCPICRSCI' A
#
# COMPACT_ATOMS: atom_id res chain seq x y z
N MET A 1 -20.98 -6.47 16.63
CA MET A 1 -19.79 -5.64 16.31
C MET A 1 -18.57 -6.55 16.31
N HIS A 2 -17.82 -6.81 15.24
CA HIS A 2 -17.30 -5.93 14.20
C HIS A 2 -17.24 -6.69 12.87
N GLY A 3 -17.94 -6.20 11.84
CA GLY A 3 -17.76 -6.69 10.48
C GLY A 3 -16.48 -6.07 9.93
N VAL A 4 -15.40 -6.85 9.87
CA VAL A 4 -14.21 -6.46 9.13
C VAL A 4 -14.54 -6.65 7.66
N THR A 5 -15.12 -5.63 7.04
CA THR A 5 -15.02 -5.45 5.60
C THR A 5 -13.55 -5.26 5.31
N ARG A 6 -12.87 -6.32 4.86
CA ARG A 6 -11.53 -6.23 4.25
C ARG A 6 -11.69 -5.40 2.99
N SER A 7 -11.60 -4.08 3.12
CA SER A 7 -11.49 -3.16 2.00
C SER A 7 -10.15 -3.43 1.34
N CYS A 8 -10.16 -4.10 0.19
CA CYS A 8 -8.98 -4.27 -0.66
C CYS A 8 -8.58 -2.93 -1.34
N GLY A 9 -8.95 -1.80 -0.74
CA GLY A 9 -8.97 -0.47 -1.33
C GLY A 9 -8.40 0.60 -0.40
N GLU A 10 -7.63 0.21 0.61
CA GLU A 10 -6.93 1.12 1.52
C GLU A 10 -5.42 0.88 1.48
N CYS A 11 -4.66 1.96 1.61
CA CYS A 11 -3.21 1.92 1.61
C CYS A 11 -2.71 1.35 2.94
N ALA A 12 -2.06 0.19 2.94
CA ALA A 12 -1.60 -0.44 4.19
C ALA A 12 -0.45 0.31 4.91
N ILE A 13 0.02 1.43 4.36
CA ILE A 13 1.04 2.29 4.98
C ILE A 13 0.38 3.38 5.84
N CYS A 14 -0.58 4.12 5.29
CA CYS A 14 -1.29 5.19 6.00
C CYS A 14 -2.67 4.77 6.54
N LEU A 15 -3.14 3.57 6.17
CA LEU A 15 -4.45 3.01 6.50
C LEU A 15 -5.64 3.87 6.03
N GLU A 16 -5.44 4.65 4.96
CA GLU A 16 -6.48 5.45 4.33
C GLU A 16 -6.98 4.83 3.02
N GLU A 17 -8.25 5.05 2.70
CA GLU A 17 -8.89 4.61 1.46
C GLU A 17 -8.33 5.33 0.23
N PHE A 18 -8.16 4.60 -0.87
CA PHE A 18 -7.71 5.20 -2.13
C PHE A 18 -8.80 6.10 -2.71
N GLN A 19 -8.45 7.37 -3.00
CA GLN A 19 -9.37 8.30 -3.62
C GLN A 19 -9.06 8.54 -5.11
N VAL A 20 -10.10 8.82 -5.89
CA VAL A 20 -9.96 9.18 -7.31
C VAL A 20 -9.14 10.46 -7.43
N GLY A 21 -8.07 10.40 -8.21
CA GLY A 21 -7.13 11.51 -8.38
C GLY A 21 -5.87 11.42 -7.50
N GLN A 22 -5.77 10.42 -6.61
CA GLN A 22 -4.53 10.16 -5.88
C GLN A 22 -3.56 9.30 -6.69
N PHE A 23 -2.27 9.62 -6.57
CA PHE A 23 -1.21 8.84 -7.19
C PHE A 23 -0.97 7.57 -6.38
N CYS A 24 -1.23 6.43 -7.01
CA CYS A 24 -1.01 5.11 -6.44
C CYS A 24 0.02 4.37 -7.29
N GLN A 25 0.88 3.60 -6.62
CA GLN A 25 1.91 2.80 -7.24
C GLN A 25 1.74 1.34 -6.84
N VAL A 26 1.94 0.48 -7.83
CA VAL A 26 1.84 -0.97 -7.67
C VAL A 26 3.23 -1.55 -7.47
N PHE A 27 3.37 -2.40 -6.46
CA PHE A 27 4.61 -3.10 -6.21
C PHE A 27 4.80 -4.21 -7.26
N PRO A 28 5.91 -4.27 -8.01
CA PRO A 28 6.03 -5.10 -9.21
C PRO A 28 5.94 -6.62 -8.91
N LEU A 29 6.46 -7.09 -7.79
CA LEU A 29 6.51 -8.52 -7.48
C LEU A 29 5.21 -9.10 -6.90
N CYS A 30 4.57 -8.37 -5.98
CA CYS A 30 3.39 -8.85 -5.26
C CYS A 30 2.09 -8.18 -5.71
N LYS A 31 2.18 -7.19 -6.60
CA LYS A 31 1.04 -6.44 -7.15
C LYS A 31 0.18 -5.71 -6.11
N HIS A 32 0.72 -5.47 -4.92
CA HIS A 32 0.05 -4.66 -3.90
C HIS A 32 0.10 -3.17 -4.27
N ILE A 33 -1.01 -2.48 -4.03
CA ILE A 33 -1.21 -1.08 -4.37
C ILE A 33 -0.98 -0.24 -3.11
N PHE A 34 -0.26 0.87 -3.26
CA PHE A 34 0.00 1.84 -2.19
C PHE A 34 -0.06 3.25 -2.77
N HIS A 35 -0.26 4.27 -1.94
CA HIS A 35 -0.03 5.65 -2.40
C HIS A 35 1.43 5.83 -2.82
N SER A 36 1.67 6.51 -3.95
CA SER A 36 3.01 6.79 -4.46
C SER A 36 3.88 7.49 -3.41
N ASP A 37 3.32 8.45 -2.67
CA ASP A 37 4.02 9.15 -1.59
C ASP A 37 4.35 8.21 -0.42
N CYS A 38 3.38 7.41 0.02
CA CYS A 38 3.57 6.47 1.11
C CYS A 38 4.63 5.41 0.78
N ILE A 39 4.57 4.84 -0.43
CA ILE A 39 5.54 3.83 -0.84
C ILE A 39 6.92 4.44 -1.09
N ASP A 40 7.02 5.67 -1.59
CA ASP A 40 8.31 6.37 -1.75
C ASP A 40 9.01 6.52 -0.39
N HIS A 41 8.32 7.10 0.60
CA HIS A 41 8.85 7.24 1.96
C HIS A 41 9.20 5.90 2.61
N TRP A 42 8.43 4.84 2.31
CA TRP A 42 8.73 3.51 2.80
C TRP A 42 10.00 2.94 2.16
N LEU A 43 10.13 3.05 0.83
CA LEU A 43 11.28 2.55 0.07
C LEU A 43 12.58 3.26 0.45
N GLN A 44 12.52 4.53 0.86
CA GLN A 44 13.68 5.25 1.42
C GLN A 44 14.25 4.56 2.68
N LYS A 45 13.42 3.80 3.41
CA LYS A 45 13.85 3.05 4.60
C LYS A 45 14.05 1.56 4.31
N LYS A 46 13.11 0.94 3.59
CA LYS A 46 13.10 -0.51 3.29
C LYS A 46 12.52 -0.78 1.91
N LEU A 47 13.30 -1.46 1.07
CA LEU A 47 12.90 -1.94 -0.25
C LEU A 47 12.05 -3.22 -0.21
N THR A 48 11.12 -3.31 0.74
CA THR A 48 10.29 -4.51 0.99
C THR A 48 8.82 -4.15 1.00
N CYS A 49 7.96 -5.00 0.46
CA CYS A 49 6.52 -4.76 0.45
C CYS A 49 5.95 -4.69 1.89
N PRO A 50 5.19 -3.65 2.26
CA PRO A 50 4.57 -3.54 3.59
C PRO A 50 3.60 -4.67 3.95
N ILE A 51 2.93 -5.25 2.95
CA ILE A 51 1.87 -6.25 3.15
C ILE A 51 2.46 -7.66 3.28
N CYS A 52 3.22 -8.09 2.28
CA CYS A 52 3.74 -9.47 2.22
C CYS A 52 5.22 -9.57 2.61
N ARG A 53 5.90 -8.46 2.85
CA ARG A 53 7.35 -8.39 3.15
C ARG A 53 8.24 -8.97 2.06
N SER A 54 7.73 -9.13 0.85
CA SER A 54 8.54 -9.51 -0.32
C SER A 54 9.46 -8.34 -0.69
N CYS A 55 10.77 -8.60 -0.73
CA CYS A 55 11.76 -7.68 -1.29
C CYS A 55 11.65 -7.65 -2.81
N ILE A 56 11.90 -6.48 -3.43
CA ILE A 56 12.18 -6.38 -4.87
C ILE A 56 13.50 -7.08 -5.25
#